data_AF-A0A7S3WTC9-F1
#
_entry.id   AF-A0A7S3WTC9-F1
#
_cell.length_a   1.000
_cell.length_b   1.000
_cell.length_c   1.000
_cell.angle_alpha   90.00
_cell.angle_beta   90.00
_cell.angle_gamma   90.00
#
_symmetry.space_group_name_H-M   'P 1'
#
loop_
_entity.id
_entity.type
_entity.pdbx_description
1 polymer ?
#
loop_
_entity_poly.entity_id
_entity_poly.type
_entity_poly.pdbx_seq_one_letter_code
_entity_poly.pdbx_strand_id
1 'polypeptide(L)'
;EAIPKLSLVKILTTPEPPELRDMAKNASARGSSVYEALKQRKKLVLLKKHLTEVAEPVVDVMLHQRDRYMLWQLRSQCPRGKIIAVVGMAHMDGIETLWKDTRKRAIDGGN
;
A
#
# COMPACT_ATOMS: atom_id res chain seq x y z
N GLU A 1 9.21 11.57 10.86
CA GLU A 1 8.60 10.96 12.06
C GLU A 1 7.09 10.90 11.91
N ALA A 2 6.50 9.70 11.84
CA ALA A 2 5.05 9.52 11.64
C ALA A 2 4.27 9.31 12.95
N ILE A 3 4.93 8.74 13.98
CA ILE A 3 4.32 8.37 15.26
C ILE A 3 3.73 9.60 16.01
N PRO A 4 4.41 10.75 16.09
CA PRO A 4 3.85 11.91 16.79
C PRO A 4 2.57 12.49 16.16
N LYS A 5 2.27 12.14 14.91
CA LYS A 5 1.09 12.63 14.17
C LYS A 5 -0.11 11.70 14.28
N LEU A 6 0.01 10.58 14.99
CA LEU A 6 -1.07 9.62 15.16
C LEU A 6 -2.12 10.13 16.15
N SER A 7 -3.39 9.99 15.76
CA SER A 7 -4.51 10.22 16.67
C SER A 7 -4.88 8.91 17.35
N LEU A 8 -4.43 8.72 18.59
CA LEU A 8 -4.80 7.55 19.40
C LEU A 8 -6.31 7.44 19.58
N VAL A 9 -7.01 8.57 19.70
CA VAL A 9 -8.47 8.61 19.79
C VAL A 9 -9.09 7.96 18.55
N LYS A 10 -8.73 8.40 17.34
CA LYS A 10 -9.25 7.80 16.10
C LYS A 10 -8.97 6.30 16.01
N ILE A 11 -7.76 5.87 16.38
CA ILE A 11 -7.37 4.45 16.36
C ILE A 11 -8.25 3.62 17.30
N LEU A 12 -8.56 4.14 18.49
CA LEU A 12 -9.32 3.42 19.51
C LEU A 12 -10.84 3.48 19.30
N THR A 13 -11.35 4.54 18.65
CA THR A 13 -12.80 4.75 18.52
C THR A 13 -13.37 4.40 17.15
N THR A 14 -12.55 4.37 16.10
CA THR A 14 -13.05 4.03 14.76
C THR A 14 -13.29 2.53 14.68
N PRO A 15 -14.53 2.08 14.44
CA PRO A 15 -14.83 0.65 14.38
C PRO A 15 -14.14 0.02 13.18
N GLU A 16 -13.56 -1.17 13.39
CA GLU A 16 -13.03 -1.98 12.30
C GLU A 16 -14.18 -2.43 11.38
N PRO A 17 -14.04 -2.30 10.05
CA PRO A 17 -14.99 -2.85 9.10
C PRO A 17 -15.29 -4.33 9.39
N PRO A 18 -16.58 -4.75 9.41
CA PRO A 18 -16.95 -6.14 9.71
C PRO A 18 -16.21 -7.16 8.87
N GLU A 19 -15.97 -6.83 7.60
CA GLU A 19 -15.24 -7.64 6.64
C GLU A 19 -13.79 -7.93 7.07
N LEU A 20 -13.09 -6.94 7.65
CA LEU A 20 -11.72 -7.10 8.15
C LEU A 20 -11.70 -7.90 9.45
N ARG A 21 -12.67 -7.63 10.34
CA ARG A 21 -12.83 -8.38 11.59
C ARG A 21 -13.11 -9.87 11.32
N ASP A 22 -13.97 -10.16 10.35
CA ASP A 22 -14.32 -11.52 9.96
C ASP A 22 -13.14 -12.21 9.25
N MET A 23 -12.32 -11.46 8.50
CA MET A 23 -11.07 -11.99 7.96
C MET A 23 -10.09 -12.42 9.07
N ALA A 24 -9.88 -11.59 10.09
CA ALA A 24 -8.98 -11.90 11.20
C ALA A 24 -9.46 -13.13 11.99
N LYS A 25 -10.77 -13.18 12.29
CA LYS A 25 -11.40 -14.34 12.94
C LYS A 25 -11.27 -15.62 12.11
N ASN A 26 -11.53 -15.54 10.81
CA ASN A 26 -11.47 -16.71 9.92
C ASN A 26 -10.03 -17.19 9.69
N ALA A 27 -9.04 -16.28 9.64
CA ALA A 27 -7.63 -16.65 9.57
C ALA A 27 -7.21 -17.43 10.83
N SER A 28 -7.54 -16.89 12.00
CA SER A 28 -7.29 -17.56 13.29
C SER A 28 -7.97 -18.92 13.39
N ALA A 29 -9.24 -19.03 12.97
CA ALA A 29 -10.00 -20.27 13.05
C ALA A 29 -9.49 -21.38 12.11
N ARG A 30 -8.87 -21.00 10.97
CA ARG A 30 -8.33 -21.93 9.98
C ARG A 30 -6.85 -22.24 10.19
N GLY A 31 -6.22 -21.69 11.23
CA GLY A 31 -4.77 -21.80 11.45
C GLY A 31 -3.93 -21.17 10.32
N SER A 32 -4.54 -20.32 9.48
CA SER A 32 -3.84 -19.63 8.40
C SER A 32 -3.42 -18.24 8.85
N SER A 33 -2.28 -17.75 8.34
CA SER A 33 -1.82 -16.42 8.71
C SER A 33 -2.74 -15.34 8.12
N VAL A 34 -2.87 -14.22 8.83
CA VAL A 34 -3.55 -13.01 8.31
C VAL A 34 -2.97 -12.60 6.96
N TYR A 35 -1.69 -12.88 6.72
CA TYR A 35 -1.01 -12.66 5.44
C TYR A 35 -1.67 -13.44 4.29
N GLU A 36 -2.06 -14.70 4.48
CA GLU A 36 -2.75 -15.48 3.45
C GLU A 36 -4.11 -14.88 3.07
N ALA A 37 -4.84 -14.36 4.06
CA ALA A 37 -6.10 -13.67 3.84
C ALA A 37 -5.93 -12.35 3.05
N LEU A 38 -4.77 -11.72 3.15
CA LEU A 38 -4.42 -10.45 2.48
C LEU A 38 -3.88 -10.61 1.05
N LYS A 39 -3.70 -11.85 0.56
CA LYS A 39 -3.38 -12.11 -0.86
C LYS A 39 -4.48 -11.69 -1.84
N GLN A 40 -5.69 -11.44 -1.34
CA GLN A 40 -6.80 -10.98 -2.18
C GLN A 40 -6.79 -9.45 -2.27
N ARG A 41 -6.60 -8.91 -3.49
CA ARG A 41 -6.51 -7.47 -3.75
C ARG A 41 -7.68 -6.67 -3.16
N LYS A 42 -8.92 -7.17 -3.26
CA LYS A 42 -10.12 -6.51 -2.71
C LYS A 42 -10.04 -6.29 -1.20
N LYS A 43 -9.58 -7.30 -0.46
CA LYS A 43 -9.42 -7.24 1.00
C LYS A 43 -8.32 -6.28 1.41
N LEU A 44 -7.25 -6.24 0.64
CA LEU A 44 -6.14 -5.32 0.86
C LEU A 44 -6.54 -3.86 0.61
N VAL A 45 -7.39 -3.60 -0.38
CA VAL A 45 -7.97 -2.26 -0.61
C VAL A 45 -8.80 -1.81 0.58
N LEU A 46 -9.64 -2.70 1.14
CA LEU A 46 -10.43 -2.41 2.34
C LEU A 46 -9.55 -2.12 3.55
N LEU A 47 -8.53 -2.94 3.79
CA LEU A 47 -7.56 -2.72 4.86
C LEU A 47 -6.83 -1.39 4.69
N LYS A 48 -6.33 -1.11 3.48
CA LYS A 48 -5.65 0.16 3.18
C LYS A 48 -6.58 1.35 3.43
N LYS A 49 -7.84 1.29 3.00
CA LYS A 49 -8.82 2.35 3.21
C LYS A 49 -9.02 2.62 4.71
N HIS A 50 -9.22 1.57 5.50
CA HIS A 50 -9.40 1.70 6.94
C HIS A 50 -8.14 2.27 7.62
N LEU A 51 -6.96 1.77 7.27
CA LEU A 51 -5.69 2.27 7.81
C LEU A 51 -5.42 3.73 7.43
N THR A 52 -5.80 4.16 6.22
CA THR A 52 -5.70 5.58 5.82
C THR A 52 -6.58 6.45 6.71
N GLU A 53 -7.76 5.99 7.08
CA GLU A 53 -8.70 6.74 7.91
C GLU A 53 -8.20 6.89 9.36
N VAL A 54 -7.68 5.81 9.94
CA VAL A 54 -7.30 5.78 11.37
C VAL A 54 -5.85 6.17 11.63
N ALA A 55 -4.96 5.94 10.66
CA ALA A 55 -3.52 6.08 10.81
C ALA A 55 -2.83 6.52 9.50
N GLU A 56 -3.36 7.57 8.86
CA GLU A 56 -2.81 8.15 7.62
C GLU A 56 -1.27 8.31 7.63
N PRO A 57 -0.62 8.84 8.69
CA PRO A 57 0.84 9.00 8.69
C PRO A 57 1.60 7.67 8.55
N VAL A 58 1.04 6.59 9.08
CA VAL A 58 1.63 5.25 8.96
C VAL A 58 1.45 4.73 7.54
N VAL A 59 0.29 4.93 6.92
CA VAL A 59 0.05 4.56 5.52
C VAL A 59 0.98 5.33 4.58
N ASP A 60 1.17 6.63 4.80
CA ASP A 60 2.08 7.43 3.98
C ASP A 60 3.51 6.89 4.03
N VAL A 61 4.04 6.59 5.22
CA VAL A 61 5.40 6.05 5.35
C VAL A 61 5.50 4.62 4.82
N MET A 62 4.62 3.73 5.27
CA MET A 62 4.76 2.30 5.00
C MET A 62 4.40 1.92 3.57
N LEU A 63 3.51 2.67 2.92
CA LEU A 63 3.08 2.43 1.54
C LEU A 63 3.61 3.53 0.61
N HIS A 64 3.14 4.77 0.72
CA HIS A 64 3.37 5.77 -0.34
C HIS A 64 4.84 6.18 -0.49
N GLN A 65 5.56 6.42 0.60
CA GLN A 65 7.00 6.70 0.56
C GLN A 65 7.77 5.50 0.04
N ARG A 66 7.39 4.29 0.45
CA ARG A 66 8.01 3.05 -0.01
C ARG A 66 7.77 2.79 -1.50
N ASP A 67 6.58 3.11 -2.00
CA ASP A 67 6.23 3.02 -3.43
C ASP A 67 7.08 3.98 -4.26
N ARG A 68 7.24 5.23 -3.80
CA ARG A 68 8.14 6.22 -4.44
C ARG A 68 9.59 5.73 -4.47
N TYR A 69 10.08 5.19 -3.36
CA TYR A 69 11.43 4.65 -3.28
C TYR A 69 11.63 3.43 -4.20
N MET A 70 10.68 2.49 -4.22
CA MET A 70 10.74 1.32 -5.10
C MET A 70 10.69 1.72 -6.57
N LEU A 71 9.83 2.66 -6.96
CA LEU A 71 9.83 3.18 -8.33
C LEU A 71 11.19 3.79 -8.69
N TRP A 72 11.75 4.63 -7.81
CA TRP A 72 13.06 5.24 -8.03
C TRP A 72 14.14 4.17 -8.25
N GLN A 73 14.18 3.14 -7.40
CA GLN A 73 15.10 2.00 -7.54
C GLN A 73 14.89 1.24 -8.85
N LEU A 74 13.65 0.91 -9.21
CA LEU A 74 13.36 0.19 -10.46
C LEU A 74 13.87 0.96 -11.69
N ARG A 75 13.72 2.29 -11.69
CA ARG A 75 14.20 3.14 -12.79
C ARG A 75 15.71 3.34 -12.78
N SER A 76 16.35 3.38 -11.61
CA SER A 76 17.80 3.52 -11.51
C SER A 76 18.54 2.25 -11.91
N GLN A 77 17.99 1.08 -11.58
CA GLN A 77 18.58 -0.23 -11.91
C GLN A 77 18.40 -0.60 -13.39
N CYS A 78 17.32 -0.14 -14.03
CA CYS A 78 17.07 -0.38 -15.45
C CYS A 78 16.66 0.94 -16.14
N PRO A 79 17.63 1.82 -16.46
CA PRO A 79 17.34 3.10 -17.11
C PRO A 79 16.74 2.95 -18.51
N ARG A 80 17.02 1.82 -19.18
CA ARG A 80 16.53 1.46 -20.51
C ARG A 80 16.16 -0.01 -20.54
N GLY A 81 15.05 -0.34 -21.21
CA GLY A 81 14.61 -1.71 -21.42
C GLY A 81 13.34 -2.07 -20.63
N LYS A 82 13.20 -3.34 -20.29
CA LYS A 82 12.06 -3.89 -19.55
C LYS A 82 12.56 -4.47 -18.23
N ILE A 83 11.85 -4.18 -17.15
CA ILE A 83 12.11 -4.74 -15.83
C ILE A 83 10.95 -5.64 -15.39
N ILE A 84 11.28 -6.78 -14.80
CA ILE A 84 10.32 -7.67 -14.13
C ILE A 84 10.69 -7.63 -12.65
N ALA A 85 9.74 -7.21 -11.81
CA ALA A 85 9.94 -7.09 -10.37
C ALA A 85 8.85 -7.85 -9.62
N VAL A 86 9.25 -8.52 -8.54
CA VAL A 86 8.34 -9.15 -7.59
C VAL A 86 8.15 -8.18 -6.43
N VAL A 87 6.92 -7.74 -6.20
CA VAL A 87 6.59 -6.80 -5.12
C VAL A 87 5.38 -7.28 -4.33
N GLY A 88 5.27 -6.81 -3.09
CA GLY A 88 4.10 -7.08 -2.26
C GLY A 88 2.84 -6.44 -2.87
N MET A 89 1.71 -7.15 -2.80
CA MET A 89 0.46 -6.71 -3.44
C MET A 89 -0.02 -5.33 -2.97
N ALA A 90 0.33 -4.91 -1.75
CA ALA A 90 -0.02 -3.61 -1.19
C ALA A 90 0.57 -2.42 -1.97
N HIS A 91 1.64 -2.68 -2.72
CA HIS A 91 2.40 -1.68 -3.45
C HIS A 91 2.06 -1.62 -4.94
N MET A 92 1.39 -2.64 -5.48
CA MET A 92 1.11 -2.75 -6.92
C MET A 92 0.41 -1.51 -7.47
N ASP A 93 -0.71 -1.10 -6.86
CA ASP A 93 -1.49 0.07 -7.29
C ASP A 93 -0.68 1.37 -7.24
N GLY A 94 0.12 1.55 -6.18
CA GLY A 94 0.95 2.74 -5.98
C GLY A 94 2.05 2.83 -7.02
N ILE A 95 2.78 1.73 -7.25
CA ILE A 95 3.83 1.64 -8.25
C ILE A 95 3.26 1.85 -9.66
N GLU A 96 2.16 1.21 -10.01
CA GLU A 96 1.52 1.36 -11.34
C GLU A 96 1.10 2.81 -11.61
N THR A 97 0.49 3.47 -10.61
CA THR A 97 0.06 4.87 -10.72
C THR A 97 1.26 5.79 -10.92
N LEU A 98 2.27 5.69 -10.05
CA LEU A 98 3.48 6.51 -10.13
C LEU A 98 4.24 6.27 -11.45
N TRP A 99 4.27 5.03 -11.95
CA TRP A 99 4.91 4.68 -13.22
C TRP A 99 4.22 5.37 -14.41
N LYS A 100 2.89 5.35 -14.45
CA LYS A 100 2.09 6.03 -15.49
C LYS A 100 2.27 7.55 -15.44
N ASP A 101 2.20 8.15 -14.25
CA ASP A 101 2.35 9.59 -14.08
C ASP A 101 3.72 10.08 -14.54
N THR A 102 4.75 9.31 -14.20
CA THR A 102 6.13 9.65 -14.59
C THR A 102 6.33 9.53 -16.10
N ARG A 103 5.70 8.54 -16.74
CA ARG A 103 5.72 8.42 -18.21
C ARG A 103 5.02 9.60 -18.87
N LYS A 104 3.86 10.01 -18.35
CA LYS A 104 3.12 11.17 -18.85
C LYS A 104 3.96 12.45 -18.77
N ARG A 105 4.58 12.73 -17.62
CA ARG A 105 5.48 13.90 -17.45
C ARG A 105 6.69 13.88 -18.39
N ALA A 106 7.25 12.71 -18.69
CA ALA A 106 8.36 12.59 -19.62
C ALA A 106 7.95 12.90 -21.08
N ILE A 107 6.68 12.66 -21.44
CA ILE A 107 6.12 13.00 -22.74
C ILE A 107 5.78 14.49 -22.79
N ASP A 108 5.13 15.02 -21.75
CA ASP A 108 4.62 16.40 -21.71
C ASP A 108 5.75 17.43 -21.51
N GLY A 109 6.84 17.08 -20.83
CA GLY A 109 7.99 17.96 -20.55
C GLY A 109 9.13 17.88 -21.57
N GLY A 110 8.93 17.17 -22.68
CA GLY A 110 9.93 16.98 -23.73
C GLY A 110 9.75 17.88 -24.95
N ASN A 111 9.33 19.14 -24.74
CA ASN A 111 9.19 20.17 -25.78
C ASN A 111 10.13 21.34 -25.52
#